data_AF-A0AAX4P301-F1
#
_entry.id   AF-A0AAX4P301-F1
#
_cell.length_a   1.000
_cell.length_b   1.000
_cell.length_c   1.000
_cell.angle_alpha   90.00
_cell.angle_beta   90.00
_cell.angle_gamma   90.00
#
_symmetry.space_group_name_H-M   'P 1'
#
loop_
_entity.id
_entity.type
_entity.pdbx_description
1 polymer ?
#
loop_
_entity_poly.entity_id
_entity_poly.type
_entity_poly.pdbx_seq_one_letter_code
_entity_poly.pdbx_strand_id
1 'polypeptide(L)'
;MTKKEPKKGTGIQVFARFRPQNSVEDKQKGQGVVSFDADGKTIAIATPEKKNESQIYTFDKVFGQQSTQDEVYNSAARPLIEDLFSGYYATVFAYGQTGGGKTYTMEGKPRTKKSTTEAEDLRGIIPRAVEHIFDRIESKSDERTEYTVTVTYVEIYMEKIRDLLDETNAKNNLGIRVDLQRGVYIDGATEIVVNSDLELLKILETGSHKRHVSGTSMNVESSRSHAICMISLAAKNTSDLTVKTGKLFLVDLAGSEMVRKTGATDQRLQEAKQINKSLTSLGIVIKTLTERKRNAHVPYRDSKLTRILQDSLGGTSRASLIIACSPSSFNVAETISTLRFGTRAKFIKNKPRVHVGYGGTEADELLRKRDAEISRLRQQIAALTDAADAAARENQTYKSLYGELPEEAEDLAREASERPKLPQQFQKALEYCSILEAEVFAISNEAKLVRHATDEVRAHIVSQRDVFGEARYALSRAARSGEEGARQAAAGEADEILAMARWRSEEVLKSLRPLARAAFAIEAAAAETKSFGGRYHNPENDPFRQHQQVVQAV
;
A
#
# COMPACT_ATOMS: atom_id res chain seq x y z
N MET A 1 -8.19 -30.99 14.19
CA MET A 1 -8.20 -29.83 13.29
C MET A 1 -9.04 -28.71 13.91
N THR A 2 -8.42 -27.86 14.72
CA THR A 2 -9.09 -26.70 15.33
C THR A 2 -9.17 -25.58 14.30
N LYS A 3 -10.39 -25.23 13.88
CA LYS A 3 -10.67 -24.05 13.05
C LYS A 3 -10.20 -22.82 13.83
N LYS A 4 -9.06 -22.24 13.44
CA LYS A 4 -8.62 -20.93 13.90
C LYS A 4 -9.70 -19.91 13.52
N GLU A 5 -10.25 -19.23 14.52
CA GLU A 5 -11.02 -18.01 14.31
C GLU A 5 -10.20 -16.98 13.52
N PRO A 6 -10.82 -16.22 12.61
CA PRO A 6 -10.12 -15.20 11.83
C PRO A 6 -9.64 -14.07 12.76
N LYS A 7 -8.34 -13.78 12.73
CA LYS A 7 -7.74 -12.62 13.41
C LYS A 7 -8.52 -11.33 13.07
N LYS A 8 -8.82 -10.49 14.07
CA LYS A 8 -9.42 -9.15 13.91
C LYS A 8 -8.72 -8.39 12.76
N GLY A 9 -9.56 -7.87 11.86
CA GLY A 9 -9.30 -7.86 10.43
C GLY A 9 -8.33 -6.81 9.91
N THR A 10 -7.44 -7.23 9.01
CA THR A 10 -6.56 -6.38 8.21
C THR A 10 -7.26 -5.73 6.99
N GLY A 11 -8.59 -5.85 6.90
CA GLY A 11 -9.37 -5.30 5.79
C GLY A 11 -9.83 -3.87 6.04
N ILE A 12 -10.23 -3.17 4.99
CA ILE A 12 -10.88 -1.85 5.11
C ILE A 12 -12.23 -2.03 5.80
N GLN A 13 -12.47 -1.30 6.89
CA GLN A 13 -13.78 -1.28 7.55
C GLN A 13 -14.71 -0.35 6.76
N VAL A 14 -15.90 -0.80 6.41
CA VAL A 14 -16.85 -0.04 5.61
C VAL A 14 -18.11 0.24 6.42
N PHE A 15 -18.48 1.52 6.48
CA PHE A 15 -19.62 2.04 7.21
C PHE A 15 -20.58 2.71 6.23
N ALA A 16 -21.85 2.29 6.20
CA ALA A 16 -22.86 3.00 5.41
C ALA A 16 -23.55 4.04 6.28
N ARG A 17 -23.67 5.29 5.81
CA ARG A 17 -24.36 6.36 6.51
C ARG A 17 -25.46 6.95 5.65
N PHE A 18 -26.69 6.85 6.12
CA PHE A 18 -27.87 7.42 5.47
C PHE A 18 -28.28 8.68 6.20
N ARG A 19 -28.25 9.81 5.50
CA ARG A 19 -28.80 11.07 6.04
C ARG A 19 -30.33 11.11 5.91
N PRO A 20 -31.02 12.01 6.64
CA PRO A 20 -32.41 12.35 6.33
C PRO A 20 -32.60 12.85 4.90
N GLN A 21 -33.82 12.74 4.36
CA GLN A 21 -34.17 13.37 3.09
C GLN A 21 -33.96 14.90 3.14
N ASN A 22 -33.61 15.50 2.01
CA ASN A 22 -33.40 16.94 1.89
C ASN A 22 -34.56 17.61 1.14
N SER A 23 -34.62 18.94 1.23
CA SER A 23 -35.71 19.73 0.64
C SER A 23 -35.85 19.59 -0.88
N VAL A 24 -34.78 19.22 -1.60
CA VAL A 24 -34.84 18.96 -3.04
C VAL A 24 -35.52 17.63 -3.32
N GLU A 25 -35.17 16.59 -2.56
CA GLU A 25 -35.78 15.27 -2.64
C GLU A 25 -37.28 15.33 -2.28
N ASP A 26 -37.63 16.09 -1.24
CA ASP A 26 -39.02 16.28 -0.81
C ASP A 26 -39.84 17.00 -1.90
N LYS A 27 -39.29 18.07 -2.49
CA LYS A 27 -39.92 18.79 -3.61
C LYS A 27 -40.11 17.91 -4.85
N GLN A 28 -39.20 16.98 -5.08
CA GLN A 28 -39.27 15.99 -6.16
C GLN A 28 -40.13 14.77 -5.79
N LYS A 29 -40.82 14.81 -4.64
CA LYS A 29 -41.68 13.72 -4.12
C LYS A 29 -40.94 12.39 -3.97
N GLY A 30 -39.65 12.45 -3.65
CA GLY A 30 -38.82 11.28 -3.43
C GLY A 30 -39.30 10.47 -2.22
N GLN A 31 -39.46 9.16 -2.38
CA GLN A 31 -39.94 8.26 -1.32
C GLN A 31 -38.75 7.59 -0.62
N GLY A 32 -38.90 7.23 0.66
CA GLY A 32 -37.91 6.41 1.36
C GLY A 32 -37.86 5.00 0.77
N VAL A 33 -36.70 4.58 0.24
CA VAL A 33 -36.54 3.27 -0.43
C VAL A 33 -35.61 2.30 0.30
N VAL A 34 -35.11 2.70 1.47
CA VAL A 34 -34.12 1.95 2.24
C VAL A 34 -34.76 1.47 3.54
N SER A 35 -34.65 0.18 3.79
CA SER A 35 -34.99 -0.46 5.06
C SER A 35 -33.72 -0.88 5.78
N PHE A 36 -33.72 -0.71 7.10
CA PHE A 36 -32.60 -0.99 7.99
C PHE A 36 -32.94 -2.22 8.81
N ASP A 37 -32.07 -3.22 8.79
CA ASP A 37 -32.22 -4.39 9.64
C ASP A 37 -31.84 -4.05 11.09
N ALA A 38 -32.41 -4.79 12.05
CA ALA A 38 -32.15 -4.64 13.48
C ALA A 38 -30.72 -5.01 13.87
N ASP A 39 -30.00 -5.76 13.01
CA ASP A 39 -28.59 -6.13 13.22
C ASP A 39 -27.61 -4.95 13.16
N GLY A 40 -28.05 -3.78 12.69
CA GLY A 40 -27.23 -2.56 12.54
C GLY A 40 -26.13 -2.68 11.48
N LYS A 41 -26.21 -3.66 10.57
CA LYS A 41 -25.19 -3.97 9.56
C LYS A 41 -25.78 -4.18 8.17
N THR A 42 -27.06 -4.55 8.10
CA THR A 42 -27.72 -4.95 6.87
C THR A 42 -28.77 -3.92 6.48
N ILE A 43 -28.84 -3.64 5.17
CA ILE A 43 -29.90 -2.84 4.56
C ILE A 43 -30.52 -3.57 3.38
N ALA A 44 -31.78 -3.28 3.11
CA ALA A 44 -32.43 -3.68 1.87
C ALA A 44 -33.00 -2.47 1.14
N ILE A 45 -32.73 -2.39 -0.17
CA ILE A 45 -33.20 -1.32 -1.06
C ILE A 45 -34.27 -1.87 -2.00
N ALA A 46 -35.44 -1.25 -1.99
CA ALA A 46 -36.49 -1.51 -2.95
C ALA A 46 -36.33 -0.60 -4.19
N THR A 47 -36.25 -1.18 -5.38
CA THR A 47 -36.24 -0.40 -6.63
C THR A 47 -37.60 -0.46 -7.33
N PRO A 48 -38.11 0.66 -7.89
CA PRO A 48 -39.40 0.66 -8.60
C PRO A 48 -39.46 -0.32 -9.78
N GLU A 49 -38.30 -0.58 -10.40
CA GLU A 49 -38.11 -1.47 -11.55
C GLU A 49 -38.21 -2.96 -11.20
N LYS A 50 -38.01 -3.33 -9.93
CA LYS A 50 -38.03 -4.72 -9.45
C LYS A 50 -38.94 -4.84 -8.23
N LYS A 51 -40.26 -4.74 -8.47
CA LYS A 51 -41.30 -4.68 -7.42
C LYS A 51 -41.25 -5.81 -6.37
N ASN A 52 -40.61 -6.95 -6.67
CA ASN A 52 -40.52 -8.12 -5.77
C ASN A 52 -39.08 -8.52 -5.37
N GLU A 53 -38.04 -7.77 -5.75
CA GLU A 53 -36.65 -8.08 -5.38
C GLU A 53 -35.98 -6.87 -4.72
N SER A 54 -35.80 -6.93 -3.40
CA SER A 54 -34.95 -5.97 -2.70
C SER A 54 -33.47 -6.36 -2.85
N GLN A 55 -32.62 -5.37 -3.13
CA GLN A 55 -31.16 -5.56 -3.12
C GLN A 55 -30.64 -5.41 -1.69
N ILE A 56 -30.00 -6.47 -1.17
CA ILE A 56 -29.47 -6.52 0.19
C ILE A 56 -27.97 -6.21 0.18
N TYR A 57 -27.52 -5.38 1.12
CA TYR A 57 -26.11 -5.04 1.32
C TYR A 57 -25.75 -5.15 2.81
N THR A 58 -24.56 -5.67 3.12
CA THR A 58 -24.06 -5.84 4.49
C THR A 58 -22.70 -5.19 4.68
N PHE A 59 -22.59 -4.30 5.66
CA PHE A 59 -21.38 -3.55 5.99
C PHE A 59 -20.87 -3.89 7.39
N ASP A 60 -19.81 -3.22 7.85
CA ASP A 60 -19.31 -3.42 9.22
C ASP A 60 -20.23 -2.76 10.25
N LYS A 61 -20.86 -1.64 9.86
CA LYS A 61 -22.00 -1.02 10.54
C LYS A 61 -22.77 -0.12 9.57
N VAL A 62 -24.07 0.03 9.82
CA VAL A 62 -24.98 0.92 9.10
C VAL A 62 -25.54 1.94 10.06
N PHE A 63 -25.39 3.22 9.70
CA PHE A 63 -25.96 4.36 10.38
C PHE A 63 -27.23 4.79 9.65
N GLY A 64 -28.37 4.63 10.31
CA GLY A 64 -29.65 5.15 9.85
C GLY A 64 -29.76 6.67 10.02
N GLN A 65 -30.89 7.21 9.59
CA GLN A 65 -31.16 8.66 9.54
C GLN A 65 -31.08 9.39 10.89
N GLN A 66 -31.22 8.66 12.00
CA GLN A 66 -31.16 9.19 13.36
C GLN A 66 -29.77 9.13 14.01
N SER A 67 -28.79 8.51 13.32
CA SER A 67 -27.46 8.31 13.91
C SER A 67 -26.71 9.63 14.05
N THR A 68 -26.14 9.87 15.23
CA THR A 68 -25.48 11.12 15.56
C THR A 68 -24.06 11.20 15.00
N GLN A 69 -23.45 12.40 15.00
CA GLN A 69 -22.04 12.55 14.63
C GLN A 69 -21.10 11.81 15.59
N ASP A 70 -21.47 11.78 16.88
CA ASP A 70 -20.71 11.11 17.92
C ASP A 70 -20.67 9.58 17.71
N GLU A 71 -21.82 8.97 17.42
CA GLU A 71 -21.90 7.54 17.12
C GLU A 71 -21.05 7.13 15.90
N VAL A 72 -21.06 7.98 14.87
CA VAL A 72 -20.25 7.78 13.66
C VAL A 72 -18.76 7.89 13.98
N TYR A 73 -18.35 8.93 14.71
CA TYR A 73 -16.97 9.12 15.14
C TYR A 73 -16.45 7.94 15.98
N ASN A 74 -17.19 7.57 17.02
CA ASN A 74 -16.80 6.51 17.95
C ASN A 74 -16.64 5.15 17.27
N SER A 75 -17.40 4.89 16.20
CA SER A 75 -17.30 3.62 15.48
C SER A 75 -16.24 3.64 14.37
N ALA A 76 -16.16 4.72 13.59
CA ALA A 76 -15.41 4.74 12.33
C ALA A 76 -14.01 5.35 12.47
N ALA A 77 -13.82 6.31 13.38
CA ALA A 77 -12.58 7.09 13.48
C ALA A 77 -11.84 6.86 14.79
N ARG A 78 -12.53 6.82 15.94
CA ARG A 78 -11.90 6.69 17.26
C ARG A 78 -10.89 5.54 17.38
N PRO A 79 -11.18 4.31 16.91
CA PRO A 79 -10.20 3.21 16.97
C PRO A 79 -8.92 3.50 16.20
N LEU A 80 -9.02 4.22 15.08
CA LEU A 80 -7.89 4.60 14.24
C LEU A 80 -7.04 5.71 14.88
N ILE A 81 -7.65 6.60 15.67
CA ILE A 81 -6.91 7.60 16.46
C ILE A 81 -6.06 6.91 17.52
N GLU A 82 -6.56 5.87 18.19
CA GLU A 82 -5.73 5.11 19.15
C GLU A 82 -4.57 4.38 18.48
N ASP A 83 -4.79 3.86 17.26
CA ASP A 83 -3.73 3.25 16.46
C ASP A 83 -2.65 4.27 16.06
N LEU A 84 -3.01 5.55 15.88
CA LEU A 84 -2.08 6.64 15.56
C LEU A 84 -0.98 6.77 16.63
N PHE A 85 -1.34 6.74 17.91
CA PHE A 85 -0.40 6.79 19.05
C PHE A 85 0.52 5.57 19.12
N SER A 86 0.12 4.46 18.51
CA SER A 86 0.94 3.26 18.39
C SER A 86 1.92 3.31 17.21
N GLY A 87 1.91 4.38 16.40
CA GLY A 87 2.75 4.55 15.21
C GLY A 87 2.19 3.91 13.95
N TYR A 88 0.89 3.59 13.91
CA TYR A 88 0.24 3.15 12.67
C TYR A 88 -0.16 4.35 11.81
N TYR A 89 -0.19 4.10 10.50
CA TYR A 89 -0.90 5.00 9.60
C TYR A 89 -2.39 4.63 9.59
N ALA A 90 -3.23 5.64 9.49
CA ALA A 90 -4.67 5.54 9.55
C ALA A 90 -5.32 6.43 8.50
N THR A 91 -6.42 5.98 7.91
CA THR A 91 -7.16 6.73 6.89
C THR A 91 -8.66 6.62 7.13
N VAL A 92 -9.35 7.76 7.12
CA VAL A 92 -10.82 7.83 7.12
C VAL A 92 -11.27 8.46 5.81
N PHE A 93 -12.06 7.71 5.04
CA PHE A 93 -12.65 8.17 3.78
C PHE A 93 -14.12 8.53 3.95
N ALA A 94 -14.56 9.61 3.31
CA ALA A 94 -15.96 9.82 2.99
C ALA A 94 -16.18 9.75 1.47
N TYR A 95 -17.06 8.84 1.02
CA TYR A 95 -17.37 8.61 -0.40
C TYR A 95 -18.88 8.59 -0.65
N GLY A 96 -19.32 9.04 -1.82
CA GLY A 96 -20.72 9.05 -2.22
C GLY A 96 -21.08 10.26 -3.08
N GLN A 97 -22.34 10.33 -3.51
CA GLN A 97 -22.80 11.43 -4.37
C GLN A 97 -22.72 12.80 -3.69
N THR A 98 -22.75 13.86 -4.49
CA THR A 98 -22.97 15.23 -4.01
C THR A 98 -24.28 15.33 -3.26
N GLY A 99 -24.23 16.03 -2.12
CA GLY A 99 -25.33 16.09 -1.18
C GLY A 99 -25.58 14.78 -0.43
N GLY A 100 -24.74 13.74 -0.55
CA GLY A 100 -24.87 12.48 0.22
C GLY A 100 -24.50 12.60 1.71
N GLY A 101 -23.81 13.68 2.09
CA GLY A 101 -23.39 13.94 3.49
C GLY A 101 -21.91 13.70 3.80
N LYS A 102 -21.03 13.67 2.79
CA LYS A 102 -19.57 13.48 2.95
C LYS A 102 -18.93 14.56 3.83
N THR A 103 -18.98 15.82 3.38
CA THR A 103 -18.46 16.97 4.13
C THR A 103 -19.15 17.15 5.48
N TYR A 104 -20.47 16.91 5.58
CA TYR A 104 -21.15 16.91 6.87
C TYR A 104 -20.60 15.83 7.82
N THR A 105 -20.21 14.66 7.31
CA THR A 105 -19.59 13.62 8.12
C THR A 105 -18.17 14.00 8.56
N MET A 106 -17.38 14.57 7.65
CA MET A 106 -15.98 14.90 7.92
C MET A 106 -15.83 16.17 8.75
N GLU A 107 -16.48 17.27 8.38
CA GLU A 107 -16.33 18.58 9.02
C GLU A 107 -17.49 18.87 10.00
N GLY A 108 -18.72 18.51 9.64
CA GLY A 108 -19.93 18.87 10.41
C GLY A 108 -20.59 20.14 9.91
N LYS A 109 -21.42 20.76 10.75
CA LYS A 109 -21.92 22.12 10.46
C LYS A 109 -20.86 23.17 10.84
N PRO A 110 -20.65 24.22 10.02
CA PRO A 110 -19.77 25.32 10.39
C PRO A 110 -20.19 25.97 11.71
N ARG A 111 -19.21 26.36 12.52
CA ARG A 111 -19.44 27.12 13.75
C ARG A 111 -20.01 28.48 13.34
N THR A 112 -21.25 28.79 13.76
CA THR A 112 -21.76 30.16 13.63
C THR A 112 -21.39 30.95 14.88
N LYS A 113 -21.27 32.28 14.78
CA LYS A 113 -20.97 33.18 15.93
C LYS A 113 -21.97 33.08 17.11
N LYS A 114 -23.05 32.31 16.95
CA LYS A 114 -24.03 31.94 17.98
C LYS A 114 -24.03 30.42 18.19
N SER A 115 -22.87 29.79 18.43
CA SER A 115 -22.83 28.35 18.67
C SER A 115 -23.53 28.01 19.99
N THR A 116 -24.73 27.46 19.90
CA THR A 116 -25.41 26.76 20.99
C THR A 116 -24.75 25.40 21.22
N THR A 117 -25.04 24.73 22.34
CA THR A 117 -24.62 23.34 22.61
C THR A 117 -25.01 22.38 21.47
N GLU A 118 -26.18 22.58 20.87
CA GLU A 118 -26.64 21.82 19.68
C GLU A 118 -25.70 21.95 18.47
N ALA A 119 -24.97 23.06 18.31
CA ALA A 119 -24.02 23.22 17.23
C ALA A 119 -22.73 22.43 17.47
N GLU A 120 -22.35 22.19 18.73
CA GLU A 120 -21.17 21.41 19.11
C GLU A 120 -21.40 19.91 18.88
N ASP A 121 -22.62 19.42 19.10
CA ASP A 121 -23.00 18.03 18.81
C ASP A 121 -22.92 17.70 17.32
N LEU A 122 -23.06 18.71 16.44
CA LEU A 122 -23.06 18.55 14.99
C LEU A 122 -21.66 18.56 14.36
N ARG A 123 -20.60 18.68 15.16
CA ARG A 123 -19.20 18.58 14.70
C ARG A 123 -18.89 17.20 14.13
N GLY A 124 -18.22 17.18 12.98
CA GLY A 124 -17.87 15.96 12.26
C GLY A 124 -16.65 15.22 12.81
N ILE A 125 -16.10 14.31 12.01
CA ILE A 125 -14.95 13.48 12.39
C ILE A 125 -13.68 14.29 12.61
N ILE A 126 -13.38 15.25 11.73
CA ILE A 126 -12.15 16.05 11.78
C ILE A 126 -12.02 16.80 13.11
N PRO A 127 -12.98 17.66 13.51
CA PRO A 127 -12.86 18.38 14.78
C PRO A 127 -12.80 17.44 16.00
N ARG A 128 -13.59 16.35 16.02
CA ARG A 128 -13.57 15.35 17.09
C ARG A 128 -12.26 14.56 17.15
N ALA A 129 -11.61 14.33 16.01
CA ALA A 129 -10.30 13.69 15.94
C ALA A 129 -9.21 14.59 16.49
N VAL A 130 -9.25 15.88 16.17
CA VAL A 130 -8.30 16.89 16.69
C VAL A 130 -8.37 16.95 18.21
N GLU A 131 -9.56 17.15 18.78
CA GLU A 131 -9.75 17.20 20.24
C GLU A 131 -9.25 15.91 20.90
N HIS A 132 -9.66 14.76 20.39
CA HIS A 132 -9.24 13.49 20.96
C HIS A 132 -7.71 13.28 20.90
N ILE A 133 -7.02 13.75 19.86
CA ILE A 133 -5.55 13.68 19.78
C ILE A 133 -4.93 14.48 20.93
N PHE A 134 -5.35 15.73 21.13
CA PHE A 134 -4.79 16.57 22.18
C PHE A 134 -5.20 16.10 23.58
N ASP A 135 -6.45 15.72 23.79
CA ASP A 135 -6.92 15.08 25.04
C ASP A 135 -6.07 13.85 25.38
N ARG A 136 -5.72 13.04 24.37
CA ARG A 136 -4.91 11.82 24.54
C ARG A 136 -3.43 12.12 24.80
N ILE A 137 -2.91 13.24 24.29
CA ILE A 137 -1.55 13.73 24.60
C ILE A 137 -1.52 14.22 26.05
N GLU A 138 -2.51 14.99 26.50
CA GLU A 138 -2.57 15.57 27.85
C GLU A 138 -2.86 14.52 28.92
N SER A 139 -3.81 13.61 28.69
CA SER A 139 -4.28 12.63 29.71
C SER A 139 -3.35 11.45 29.95
N LYS A 140 -2.43 11.18 29.03
CA LYS A 140 -1.63 9.94 29.01
C LYS A 140 -0.21 10.21 28.50
N SER A 141 0.30 11.42 28.68
CA SER A 141 1.72 11.71 28.53
C SER A 141 2.47 10.96 29.63
N ASP A 142 3.26 9.98 29.23
CA ASP A 142 4.39 9.52 30.04
C ASP A 142 5.39 10.68 30.07
N GLU A 143 5.95 11.02 31.24
CA GLU A 143 7.00 12.04 31.38
C GLU A 143 8.19 11.80 30.43
N ARG A 144 8.30 10.57 29.90
CA ARG A 144 9.35 10.13 28.97
C ARG A 144 8.97 10.22 27.49
N THR A 145 7.79 10.73 27.12
CA THR A 145 7.37 10.83 25.71
C THR A 145 7.10 12.27 25.30
N GLU A 146 7.89 12.77 24.35
CA GLU A 146 7.69 14.05 23.68
C GLU A 146 6.83 13.85 22.43
N TYR A 147 5.74 14.61 22.30
CA TYR A 147 4.87 14.56 21.12
C TYR A 147 5.11 15.78 20.22
N THR A 148 5.11 15.55 18.91
CA THR A 148 5.08 16.61 17.89
C THR A 148 3.95 16.34 16.93
N VAL A 149 3.03 17.30 16.81
CA VAL A 149 1.90 17.23 15.88
C VAL A 149 2.17 18.16 14.72
N THR A 150 2.08 17.66 13.49
CA THR A 150 2.14 18.48 12.28
C THR A 150 0.93 18.26 11.40
N VAL A 151 0.51 19.31 10.69
CA VAL A 151 -0.63 19.27 9.78
C VAL A 151 -0.26 19.76 8.38
N THR A 152 -0.79 19.07 7.38
CA THR A 152 -0.85 19.50 5.99
C THR A 152 -2.29 19.39 5.51
N TYR A 153 -2.78 20.39 4.77
CA TYR A 153 -4.12 20.36 4.21
C TYR A 153 -4.08 20.75 2.73
N VAL A 154 -4.53 19.86 1.85
CA VAL A 154 -4.52 20.07 0.41
C VAL A 154 -5.89 19.79 -0.22
N GLU A 155 -6.13 20.41 -1.36
CA GLU A 155 -7.20 20.02 -2.27
C GLU A 155 -6.64 19.44 -3.57
N ILE A 156 -7.35 18.47 -4.13
CA ILE A 156 -7.13 17.97 -5.48
C ILE A 156 -8.30 18.40 -6.34
N TYR A 157 -8.04 19.30 -7.29
CA TYR A 157 -9.01 19.77 -8.26
C TYR A 157 -8.41 19.69 -9.67
N MET A 158 -9.13 19.05 -10.60
CA MET A 158 -8.66 18.81 -11.97
C MET A 158 -7.23 18.21 -12.06
N GLU A 159 -6.93 17.21 -11.23
CA GLU A 159 -5.59 16.58 -11.12
C GLU A 159 -4.44 17.55 -10.74
N LYS A 160 -4.76 18.74 -10.22
CA LYS A 160 -3.80 19.66 -9.61
C LYS A 160 -3.95 19.60 -8.09
N ILE A 161 -2.82 19.55 -7.38
CA ILE A 161 -2.79 19.61 -5.91
C ILE A 161 -2.55 21.06 -5.53
N ARG A 162 -3.46 21.66 -4.77
CA ARG A 162 -3.29 22.99 -4.21
C ARG A 162 -3.15 22.88 -2.70
N ASP A 163 -2.22 23.67 -2.17
CA ASP A 163 -2.02 23.81 -0.73
C ASP A 163 -3.08 24.75 -0.14
N LEU A 164 -3.88 24.27 0.81
CA LEU A 164 -4.90 25.06 1.49
C LEU A 164 -4.31 25.85 2.67
N LEU A 165 -3.10 25.52 3.12
CA LEU A 165 -2.43 26.20 4.22
C LEU A 165 -1.47 27.29 3.75
N ASP A 166 -1.14 27.32 2.46
CA ASP A 166 -0.30 28.39 1.87
C ASP A 166 -1.01 29.75 1.92
N GLU A 167 -0.45 30.70 2.66
CA GLU A 167 -0.96 32.08 2.78
C GLU A 167 -0.85 32.85 1.47
N THR A 168 0.18 32.56 0.66
CA THR A 168 0.44 33.27 -0.59
C THR A 168 -0.46 32.81 -1.74
N ASN A 169 -1.11 31.65 -1.60
CA ASN A 169 -1.82 30.95 -2.68
C ASN A 169 -0.97 30.67 -3.93
N ALA A 170 0.37 30.74 -3.83
CA ALA A 170 1.29 30.51 -4.94
C ALA A 170 1.52 29.01 -5.18
N LYS A 171 1.36 28.17 -4.15
CA LYS A 171 1.61 26.72 -4.21
C LYS A 171 0.46 25.96 -4.87
N ASN A 172 0.42 26.05 -6.19
CA ASN A 172 -0.53 25.35 -7.04
C ASN A 172 0.15 24.27 -7.87
N ASN A 173 -0.52 23.12 -8.00
CA ASN A 173 -0.07 21.94 -8.73
C ASN A 173 1.18 21.26 -8.15
N LEU A 174 1.16 20.95 -6.86
CA LEU A 174 2.23 20.24 -6.18
C LEU A 174 2.45 18.81 -6.72
N GLY A 175 3.69 18.34 -6.56
CA GLY A 175 4.15 17.01 -6.96
C GLY A 175 3.98 15.98 -5.85
N ILE A 176 3.87 14.70 -6.22
CA ILE A 176 3.83 13.58 -5.27
C ILE A 176 5.13 12.81 -5.38
N ARG A 177 5.79 12.59 -4.24
CA ARG A 177 6.99 11.78 -4.11
C ARG A 177 6.73 10.61 -3.15
N VAL A 178 7.57 9.59 -3.28
CA VAL A 178 7.55 8.40 -2.41
C VAL A 178 8.93 8.29 -1.80
N ASP A 179 8.98 8.24 -0.48
CA ASP A 179 10.19 7.98 0.29
C ASP A 179 10.03 6.67 1.07
N LEU A 180 11.13 5.94 1.25
CA LEU A 180 11.14 4.64 1.91
C LEU A 180 10.68 4.74 3.38
N GLN A 181 10.93 5.87 4.04
CA GLN A 181 10.60 6.12 5.45
C GLN A 181 9.30 6.91 5.61
N ARG A 182 9.13 8.00 4.86
CA ARG A 182 7.96 8.88 4.97
C ARG A 182 6.73 8.33 4.26
N GLY A 183 6.89 7.32 3.40
CA GLY A 183 5.83 6.84 2.52
C GLY A 183 5.52 7.88 1.43
N VAL A 184 4.26 7.97 1.02
CA VAL A 184 3.84 9.03 0.10
C VAL A 184 3.82 10.38 0.81
N TYR A 185 4.38 11.40 0.15
CA TYR A 185 4.29 12.78 0.60
C TYR A 185 4.12 13.74 -0.58
N ILE A 186 3.65 14.95 -0.28
CA ILE A 186 3.42 16.01 -1.27
C ILE A 186 4.62 16.96 -1.19
N ASP A 187 5.39 17.01 -2.27
CA ASP A 187 6.60 17.82 -2.37
C ASP A 187 6.25 19.31 -2.41
N GLY A 188 6.82 20.09 -1.49
CA GLY A 188 6.58 21.53 -1.36
C GLY A 188 5.31 21.93 -0.61
N ALA A 189 4.49 20.96 -0.16
CA ALA A 189 3.33 21.26 0.68
C ALA A 189 3.75 21.87 2.02
N THR A 190 2.93 22.78 2.53
CA THR A 190 3.14 23.43 3.82
C THR A 190 2.85 22.42 4.94
N GLU A 191 3.81 22.29 5.86
CA GLU A 191 3.72 21.49 7.08
C GLU A 191 3.77 22.47 8.27
N ILE A 192 2.70 22.55 9.04
CA ILE A 192 2.60 23.43 10.21
C ILE A 192 2.69 22.59 11.47
N VAL A 193 3.61 22.91 12.37
CA VAL A 193 3.67 22.35 13.72
C VAL A 193 2.60 23.03 14.57
N VAL A 194 1.79 22.25 15.28
CA VAL A 194 0.68 22.77 16.10
C VAL A 194 0.83 22.31 17.54
N ASN A 195 0.47 23.18 18.49
CA ASN A 195 0.69 22.96 19.92
C ASN A 195 -0.61 22.86 20.73
N SER A 196 -1.76 23.11 20.11
CA SER A 196 -3.08 22.94 20.74
C SER A 196 -4.14 22.51 19.73
N ASP A 197 -5.22 21.92 20.24
CA ASP A 197 -6.43 21.61 19.50
C ASP A 197 -7.07 22.86 18.89
N LEU A 198 -7.18 23.95 19.65
CA LEU A 198 -7.74 25.22 19.20
C LEU A 198 -6.97 25.83 18.03
N GLU A 199 -5.63 25.79 18.08
CA GLU A 199 -4.76 26.23 16.98
C GLU A 199 -5.00 25.39 15.73
N LEU A 200 -5.01 24.07 15.86
CA LEU A 200 -5.22 23.17 14.73
C LEU A 200 -6.63 23.34 14.12
N LEU A 201 -7.67 23.46 14.94
CA LEU A 201 -9.04 23.71 14.47
C LEU A 201 -9.13 25.02 13.67
N LYS A 202 -8.46 26.09 14.11
CA LYS A 202 -8.43 27.39 13.41
C LYS A 202 -7.70 27.30 12.06
N ILE A 203 -6.60 26.55 11.99
CA ILE A 203 -5.86 26.30 10.75
C ILE A 203 -6.76 25.55 9.76
N LEU A 204 -7.46 24.50 10.22
CA LEU A 204 -8.36 23.71 9.39
C LEU A 204 -9.58 24.51 8.92
N GLU A 205 -10.14 25.37 9.77
CA GLU A 205 -11.22 26.29 9.39
C GLU A 205 -10.76 27.27 8.30
N THR A 206 -9.55 27.81 8.43
CA THR A 206 -8.96 28.70 7.40
C THR A 206 -8.77 27.96 6.07
N GLY A 207 -8.28 26.72 6.11
CA GLY A 207 -8.14 25.89 4.92
C GLY A 207 -9.49 25.53 4.27
N SER A 208 -10.51 25.21 5.08
CA SER A 208 -11.88 24.95 4.59
C SER A 208 -12.49 26.20 3.95
N HIS A 209 -12.30 27.38 4.56
CA HIS A 209 -12.72 28.64 3.95
C HIS A 209 -12.03 28.91 2.61
N LYS A 210 -10.72 28.67 2.47
CA LYS A 210 -10.02 28.81 1.19
C LYS A 210 -10.56 27.86 0.12
N ARG A 211 -10.88 26.61 0.48
CA ARG A 211 -11.56 25.63 -0.39
C ARG A 211 -12.94 26.11 -0.84
N HIS A 212 -13.65 26.88 -0.01
CA HIS A 212 -14.96 27.44 -0.34
C HIS A 212 -14.89 28.71 -1.20
N VAL A 213 -13.92 29.60 -0.93
CA VAL A 213 -13.80 30.92 -1.58
C VAL A 213 -13.20 30.84 -2.98
N SER A 214 -12.41 29.80 -3.30
CA SER A 214 -11.96 29.53 -4.67
C SER A 214 -13.11 29.39 -5.68
N GLY A 215 -14.34 29.12 -5.21
CA GLY A 215 -15.54 28.96 -6.03
C GLY A 215 -16.37 30.21 -6.30
N THR A 216 -15.75 31.37 -6.58
CA THR A 216 -16.54 32.56 -6.92
C THR A 216 -17.31 32.41 -8.25
N SER A 217 -18.59 32.74 -8.14
CA SER A 217 -19.60 32.86 -9.20
C SER A 217 -20.00 31.55 -9.90
N MET A 218 -20.96 30.86 -9.27
CA MET A 218 -22.00 30.03 -9.92
C MET A 218 -21.89 28.49 -9.81
N ASN A 219 -21.06 27.89 -8.94
CA ASN A 219 -21.11 26.43 -8.66
C ASN A 219 -20.64 26.06 -7.24
N VAL A 220 -21.25 25.02 -6.66
CA VAL A 220 -20.83 24.39 -5.39
C VAL A 220 -19.52 23.60 -5.62
N GLU A 221 -18.37 24.27 -5.61
CA GLU A 221 -17.07 23.69 -5.98
C GLU A 221 -16.53 22.65 -4.97
N SER A 222 -16.94 22.70 -3.70
CA SER A 222 -16.58 21.68 -2.71
C SER A 222 -17.06 20.27 -3.08
N SER A 223 -18.06 20.16 -3.94
CA SER A 223 -18.54 18.88 -4.48
C SER A 223 -17.64 18.28 -5.56
N ARG A 224 -16.68 19.06 -6.06
CA ARG A 224 -15.88 18.79 -7.25
C ARG A 224 -14.38 18.63 -6.98
N SER A 225 -13.91 19.04 -5.81
CA SER A 225 -12.54 18.80 -5.35
C SER A 225 -12.48 17.79 -4.21
N HIS A 226 -11.37 17.04 -4.13
CA HIS A 226 -11.08 16.17 -2.98
C HIS A 226 -10.29 16.96 -1.94
N ALA A 227 -10.71 16.95 -0.69
CA ALA A 227 -9.94 17.51 0.42
C ALA A 227 -9.21 16.39 1.17
N ILE A 228 -7.93 16.60 1.45
CA ILE A 228 -7.09 15.67 2.21
C ILE A 228 -6.37 16.43 3.31
N CYS A 229 -6.82 16.23 4.54
CA CYS A 229 -6.12 16.68 5.74
C CYS A 229 -5.21 15.54 6.23
N MET A 230 -3.93 15.85 6.41
CA MET A 230 -2.91 14.93 6.90
C MET A 230 -2.40 15.43 8.24
N ILE A 231 -2.61 14.66 9.30
CA ILE A 231 -2.08 14.94 10.63
C ILE A 231 -0.99 13.90 10.92
N SER A 232 0.24 14.35 11.18
CA SER A 232 1.34 13.49 11.59
C SER A 232 1.60 13.66 13.07
N LEU A 233 1.71 12.55 13.79
CA LEU A 233 2.04 12.51 15.21
C LEU A 233 3.37 11.77 15.37
N ALA A 234 4.41 12.49 15.76
CA ALA A 234 5.67 11.89 16.18
C ALA A 234 5.69 11.78 17.71
N ALA A 235 5.87 10.57 18.23
CA ALA A 235 6.04 10.29 19.64
C ALA A 235 7.47 9.84 19.87
N LYS A 236 8.30 10.73 20.43
CA LYS A 236 9.70 10.49 20.73
C LYS A 236 9.83 10.07 22.19
N ASN A 237 10.35 8.87 22.41
CA ASN A 237 10.70 8.42 23.74
C ASN A 237 12.07 9.00 24.12
N THR A 238 12.12 9.79 25.19
CA THR A 238 13.35 10.46 25.65
C THR A 238 14.34 9.49 26.29
N SER A 239 13.91 8.29 26.69
CA SER A 239 14.76 7.29 27.34
C SER A 239 15.56 6.41 26.37
N ASP A 240 15.00 6.07 25.20
CA ASP A 240 15.65 5.22 24.18
C ASP A 240 15.80 5.92 22.81
N LEU A 241 15.38 7.19 22.72
CA LEU A 241 15.41 8.03 21.51
C LEU A 241 14.64 7.45 20.30
N THR A 242 13.79 6.44 20.53
CA THR A 242 12.90 5.90 19.49
C THR A 242 11.81 6.90 19.17
N VAL A 243 11.47 7.02 17.90
CA VAL A 243 10.39 7.88 17.41
C VAL A 243 9.36 7.01 16.72
N LYS A 244 8.16 6.92 17.28
CA LYS A 244 7.01 6.33 16.61
C LYS A 244 6.30 7.41 15.82
N THR A 245 6.04 7.17 14.54
CA THR A 245 5.36 8.13 13.67
C THR A 245 4.02 7.58 13.23
N GLY A 246 2.94 8.15 13.73
CA GLY A 246 1.59 7.94 13.22
C GLY A 246 1.25 8.98 12.15
N LYS A 247 0.51 8.60 11.11
CA LYS A 247 -0.09 9.54 10.15
C LYS A 247 -1.57 9.24 9.97
N LEU A 248 -2.39 10.27 10.12
CA LEU A 248 -3.82 10.22 9.92
C LEU A 248 -4.19 10.98 8.66
N PHE A 249 -4.86 10.31 7.73
CA PHE A 249 -5.42 10.88 6.52
C PHE A 249 -6.95 11.01 6.67
N LEU A 250 -7.45 12.24 6.68
CA LEU A 250 -8.88 12.55 6.74
C LEU A 250 -9.30 13.06 5.36
N VAL A 251 -10.08 12.24 4.65
CA VAL A 251 -10.33 12.41 3.21
C VAL A 251 -11.81 12.66 2.95
N ASP A 252 -12.13 13.85 2.42
CA ASP A 252 -13.46 14.21 1.90
C ASP A 252 -13.40 14.19 0.36
N LEU A 253 -13.93 13.13 -0.25
CA LEU A 253 -13.87 12.97 -1.70
C LEU A 253 -14.90 13.85 -2.43
N ALA A 254 -14.67 14.12 -3.71
CA ALA A 254 -15.64 14.71 -4.60
C ALA A 254 -16.90 13.81 -4.78
N GLY A 255 -17.97 14.37 -5.34
CA GLY A 255 -19.19 13.66 -5.71
C GLY A 255 -18.94 12.51 -6.69
N SER A 256 -19.54 11.34 -6.41
CA SER A 256 -19.41 10.14 -7.25
C SER A 256 -20.43 10.03 -8.39
N GLU A 257 -21.31 11.01 -8.55
CA GLU A 257 -22.36 11.00 -9.57
C GLU A 257 -21.84 11.15 -11.00
N MET A 258 -22.56 10.55 -11.96
CA MET A 258 -22.18 10.60 -13.37
C MET A 258 -22.49 11.96 -14.01
N VAL A 259 -21.53 12.45 -14.81
CA VAL A 259 -21.60 13.72 -15.59
C VAL A 259 -22.84 13.84 -16.47
N ARG A 260 -23.42 12.72 -16.93
CA ARG A 260 -24.58 12.70 -17.83
C ARG A 260 -25.81 13.45 -17.28
N LYS A 261 -25.91 13.67 -15.97
CA LYS A 261 -27.02 14.39 -15.34
C LYS A 261 -26.85 15.91 -15.23
N THR A 262 -25.65 16.46 -15.49
CA THR A 262 -25.35 17.85 -15.12
C THR A 262 -25.65 18.89 -16.20
N GLY A 263 -26.10 18.49 -17.41
CA GLY A 263 -26.45 19.42 -18.49
C GLY A 263 -25.34 20.43 -18.84
N ALA A 264 -24.09 20.05 -18.62
CA ALA A 264 -22.94 20.93 -18.58
C ALA A 264 -22.44 21.33 -19.98
N THR A 265 -22.13 22.61 -20.18
CA THR A 265 -21.45 23.18 -21.37
C THR A 265 -20.00 22.67 -21.50
N ASP A 266 -19.36 22.83 -22.66
CA ASP A 266 -18.07 22.19 -23.02
C ASP A 266 -16.95 22.30 -21.96
N GLN A 267 -16.77 23.48 -21.34
CA GLN A 267 -15.74 23.67 -20.30
C GLN A 267 -16.08 22.91 -19.00
N ARG A 268 -17.36 22.93 -18.59
CA ARG A 268 -17.87 22.16 -17.43
C ARG A 268 -17.85 20.66 -17.71
N LEU A 269 -17.99 20.25 -18.97
CA LEU A 269 -17.86 18.85 -19.38
C LEU A 269 -16.42 18.35 -19.24
N GLN A 270 -15.42 19.17 -19.62
CA GLN A 270 -14.00 18.83 -19.43
C GLN A 270 -13.62 18.76 -17.95
N GLU A 271 -14.09 19.71 -17.15
CA GLU A 271 -13.97 19.70 -15.69
C GLU A 271 -14.56 18.42 -15.10
N ALA A 272 -15.81 18.10 -15.44
CA ALA A 272 -16.50 16.93 -14.95
C ALA A 272 -15.83 15.60 -15.38
N LYS A 273 -15.22 15.54 -16.57
CA LYS A 273 -14.37 14.42 -17.00
C LYS A 273 -13.13 14.27 -16.11
N GLN A 274 -12.45 15.36 -15.77
CA GLN A 274 -11.26 15.31 -14.92
C GLN A 274 -11.56 14.96 -13.47
N ILE A 275 -12.68 15.46 -12.92
CA ILE A 275 -13.13 15.07 -11.57
C ILE A 275 -13.42 13.56 -11.55
N ASN A 276 -14.16 13.07 -12.55
CA ASN A 276 -14.45 11.65 -12.65
C ASN A 276 -13.24 10.79 -12.95
N LYS A 277 -12.17 11.33 -13.56
CA LYS A 277 -10.91 10.59 -13.76
C LYS A 277 -10.36 10.07 -12.43
N SER A 278 -10.30 10.92 -11.41
CA SER A 278 -9.77 10.55 -10.09
C SER A 278 -10.59 9.43 -9.41
N LEU A 279 -11.93 9.53 -9.44
CA LEU A 279 -12.85 8.54 -8.86
C LEU A 279 -12.95 7.26 -9.69
N THR A 280 -12.85 7.37 -11.02
CA THR A 280 -12.77 6.21 -11.93
C THR A 280 -11.49 5.42 -11.65
N SER A 281 -10.36 6.11 -11.54
CA SER A 281 -9.07 5.50 -11.19
C SER A 281 -9.14 4.82 -9.82
N LEU A 282 -9.79 5.45 -8.84
CA LEU A 282 -10.05 4.86 -7.53
C LEU A 282 -10.89 3.56 -7.65
N GLY A 283 -11.94 3.58 -8.46
CA GLY A 283 -12.75 2.39 -8.75
C GLY A 283 -11.96 1.26 -9.41
N ILE A 284 -11.05 1.59 -10.34
CA ILE A 284 -10.15 0.62 -10.99
C ILE A 284 -9.19 0.03 -9.97
N VAL A 285 -8.53 0.85 -9.15
CA VAL A 285 -7.63 0.39 -8.08
C VAL A 285 -8.32 -0.59 -7.15
N ILE A 286 -9.54 -0.28 -6.69
CA ILE A 286 -10.32 -1.16 -5.81
C ILE A 286 -10.67 -2.48 -6.53
N LYS A 287 -11.07 -2.41 -7.79
CA LYS A 287 -11.37 -3.60 -8.59
C LYS A 287 -10.13 -4.49 -8.73
N THR A 288 -8.99 -3.91 -9.12
CA THR A 288 -7.72 -4.65 -9.27
C THR A 288 -7.25 -5.26 -7.95
N LEU A 289 -7.39 -4.56 -6.82
CA LEU A 289 -7.01 -5.06 -5.50
C LEU A 289 -7.90 -6.21 -4.99
N THR A 290 -9.12 -6.33 -5.50
CA THR A 290 -10.09 -7.34 -5.05
C THR A 290 -10.14 -8.55 -5.99
N GLU A 291 -9.72 -8.39 -7.25
CA GLU A 291 -9.52 -9.50 -8.17
C GLU A 291 -8.29 -10.33 -7.78
N ARG A 292 -8.48 -11.65 -7.59
CA ARG A 292 -7.43 -12.57 -7.08
C ARG A 292 -6.34 -12.92 -8.10
N LYS A 293 -5.95 -11.99 -8.96
CA LYS A 293 -4.83 -12.18 -9.88
C LYS A 293 -3.53 -11.90 -9.12
N ARG A 294 -2.75 -12.95 -8.84
CA ARG A 294 -1.41 -12.81 -8.27
C ARG A 294 -0.57 -11.93 -9.20
N ASN A 295 0.14 -10.95 -8.62
CA ASN A 295 1.04 -10.02 -9.33
C ASN A 295 0.37 -9.06 -10.33
N ALA A 296 -0.93 -8.78 -10.21
CA ALA A 296 -1.56 -7.73 -11.00
C ALA A 296 -0.99 -6.35 -10.63
N HIS A 297 -0.51 -5.60 -11.62
CA HIS A 297 -0.10 -4.21 -11.44
C HIS A 297 -1.32 -3.36 -11.04
N VAL A 298 -1.25 -2.71 -9.88
CA VAL A 298 -2.30 -1.81 -9.39
C VAL A 298 -2.00 -0.38 -9.89
N PRO A 299 -2.91 0.25 -10.66
CA PRO A 299 -2.61 1.50 -11.35
C PRO A 299 -2.79 2.74 -10.45
N TYR A 300 -2.08 2.80 -9.32
CA TYR A 300 -2.12 3.98 -8.44
C TYR A 300 -1.66 5.26 -9.13
N ARG A 301 -0.89 5.16 -10.22
CA ARG A 301 -0.32 6.32 -10.93
C ARG A 301 -1.33 7.05 -11.80
N ASP A 302 -2.49 6.47 -12.07
CA ASP A 302 -3.48 7.00 -13.02
C ASP A 302 -4.14 8.30 -12.53
N SER A 303 -4.18 8.51 -11.20
CA SER A 303 -4.62 9.77 -10.60
C SER A 303 -3.78 10.19 -9.40
N LYS A 304 -3.65 11.50 -9.18
CA LYS A 304 -2.96 12.03 -7.99
C LYS A 304 -3.62 11.57 -6.69
N LEU A 305 -4.94 11.44 -6.69
CA LEU A 305 -5.72 10.92 -5.57
C LEU A 305 -5.27 9.49 -5.21
N THR A 306 -5.24 8.58 -6.18
CA THR A 306 -4.87 7.18 -5.94
C THR A 306 -3.40 7.01 -5.58
N ARG A 307 -2.52 7.89 -6.07
CA ARG A 307 -1.12 7.97 -5.64
C ARG A 307 -0.99 8.35 -4.17
N ILE A 308 -1.69 9.39 -3.71
CA ILE A 308 -1.66 9.81 -2.29
C ILE A 308 -2.22 8.70 -1.40
N LEU A 309 -3.28 8.02 -1.85
CA LEU A 309 -3.98 7.00 -1.07
C LEU A 309 -3.41 5.58 -1.23
N GLN A 310 -2.27 5.40 -1.91
CA GLN A 310 -1.72 4.06 -2.17
C GLN A 310 -1.45 3.26 -0.88
N ASP A 311 -1.03 3.94 0.19
CA ASP A 311 -0.81 3.29 1.49
C ASP A 311 -2.12 2.91 2.17
N SER A 312 -3.22 3.57 1.83
CA SER A 312 -4.56 3.38 2.40
C SER A 312 -5.36 2.27 1.73
N LEU A 313 -5.01 1.91 0.49
CA LEU A 313 -5.71 0.94 -0.33
C LEU A 313 -4.75 -0.22 -0.65
N GLY A 314 -4.81 -1.32 0.09
CA GLY A 314 -3.91 -2.47 -0.09
C GLY A 314 -2.48 -2.25 0.44
N GLY A 315 -2.20 -1.08 1.03
CA GLY A 315 -0.91 -0.69 1.56
C GLY A 315 -0.75 -0.88 3.06
N THR A 316 0.00 0.03 3.70
CA THR A 316 0.47 -0.07 5.09
C THR A 316 -0.37 0.68 6.13
N SER A 317 -1.46 1.33 5.71
CA SER A 317 -2.36 2.08 6.59
C SER A 317 -3.57 1.24 7.01
N ARG A 318 -4.12 1.49 8.20
CA ARG A 318 -5.47 1.05 8.56
C ARG A 318 -6.48 2.00 7.95
N ALA A 319 -7.64 1.49 7.55
CA ALA A 319 -8.59 2.29 6.79
C ALA A 319 -10.04 2.03 7.19
N SER A 320 -10.78 3.12 7.35
CA SER A 320 -12.23 3.16 7.46
C SER A 320 -12.80 3.92 6.26
N LEU A 321 -13.76 3.33 5.57
CA LEU A 321 -14.52 3.94 4.48
C LEU A 321 -15.95 4.19 4.94
N ILE A 322 -16.36 5.45 4.96
CA ILE A 322 -17.73 5.86 5.21
C ILE A 322 -18.38 6.18 3.87
N ILE A 323 -19.37 5.40 3.47
CA ILE A 323 -20.17 5.65 2.29
C ILE A 323 -21.43 6.44 2.68
N ALA A 324 -21.55 7.65 2.15
CA ALA A 324 -22.59 8.61 2.46
C ALA A 324 -23.71 8.53 1.40
N CYS A 325 -24.90 8.11 1.84
CA CYS A 325 -26.01 7.73 0.98
C CYS A 325 -27.27 8.58 1.24
N SER A 326 -28.10 8.72 0.21
CA SER A 326 -29.46 9.24 0.32
C SER A 326 -30.45 8.08 0.49
N PRO A 327 -31.48 8.20 1.34
CA PRO A 327 -32.54 7.21 1.45
C PRO A 327 -33.63 7.39 0.39
N SER A 328 -33.54 8.43 -0.46
CA SER A 328 -34.61 8.83 -1.37
C SER A 328 -34.61 8.07 -2.70
N SER A 329 -35.80 7.71 -3.19
CA SER A 329 -36.02 7.12 -4.52
C SER A 329 -35.45 8.00 -5.64
N PHE A 330 -35.43 9.31 -5.46
CA PHE A 330 -34.85 10.27 -6.41
C PHE A 330 -33.35 10.00 -6.67
N ASN A 331 -32.65 9.47 -5.67
CA ASN A 331 -31.21 9.22 -5.67
C ASN A 331 -30.84 7.72 -5.63
N VAL A 332 -31.80 6.83 -5.88
CA VAL A 332 -31.62 5.37 -5.69
C VAL A 332 -30.50 4.79 -6.56
N ALA A 333 -30.36 5.26 -7.81
CA ALA A 333 -29.32 4.76 -8.72
C ALA A 333 -27.90 5.08 -8.22
N GLU A 334 -27.68 6.30 -7.74
CA GLU A 334 -26.40 6.73 -7.17
C GLU A 334 -26.11 6.04 -5.83
N THR A 335 -27.16 5.84 -5.03
CA THR A 335 -27.08 5.09 -3.77
C THR A 335 -26.65 3.65 -4.02
N ILE A 336 -27.25 2.95 -4.98
CA ILE A 336 -26.83 1.60 -5.39
C ILE A 336 -25.38 1.58 -5.88
N SER A 337 -24.98 2.55 -6.69
CA SER A 337 -23.59 2.68 -7.16
C SER A 337 -22.60 2.80 -5.97
N THR A 338 -22.96 3.65 -5.01
CA THR A 338 -22.18 3.90 -3.78
C THR A 338 -22.08 2.64 -2.90
N LEU A 339 -23.18 1.90 -2.74
CA LEU A 339 -23.20 0.66 -1.95
C LEU A 339 -22.38 -0.46 -2.60
N ARG A 340 -22.44 -0.59 -3.93
CA ARG A 340 -21.59 -1.52 -4.67
C ARG A 340 -20.12 -1.16 -4.55
N PHE A 341 -19.79 0.14 -4.55
CA PHE A 341 -18.42 0.61 -4.29
C PHE A 341 -17.94 0.17 -2.90
N GLY A 342 -18.71 0.45 -1.85
CA GLY A 342 -18.37 0.04 -0.48
C GLY A 342 -18.24 -1.49 -0.34
N THR A 343 -19.12 -2.25 -0.98
CA THR A 343 -19.08 -3.72 -0.97
C THR A 343 -17.77 -4.24 -1.53
N ARG A 344 -17.28 -3.66 -2.65
CA ARG A 344 -15.97 -4.03 -3.21
C ARG A 344 -14.83 -3.61 -2.27
N ALA A 345 -14.86 -2.38 -1.75
CA ALA A 345 -13.81 -1.86 -0.89
C ALA A 345 -13.59 -2.72 0.37
N LYS A 346 -14.66 -3.31 0.94
CA LYS A 346 -14.60 -4.22 2.10
C LYS A 346 -13.68 -5.44 1.89
N PHE A 347 -13.49 -5.87 0.64
CA PHE A 347 -12.64 -7.03 0.31
C PHE A 347 -11.15 -6.67 0.19
N ILE A 348 -10.78 -5.39 0.20
CA ILE A 348 -9.38 -4.97 0.19
C ILE A 348 -8.71 -5.40 1.50
N LYS A 349 -7.51 -5.95 1.39
CA LYS A 349 -6.66 -6.34 2.52
C LYS A 349 -5.45 -5.42 2.59
N ASN A 350 -5.39 -4.62 3.64
CA ASN A 350 -4.21 -3.83 3.97
C ASN A 350 -3.22 -4.68 4.78
N LYS A 351 -1.99 -4.19 4.92
CA LYS A 351 -0.93 -4.78 5.74
C LYS A 351 -0.39 -3.72 6.70
N PRO A 352 -1.17 -3.32 7.73
CA PRO A 352 -0.76 -2.27 8.65
C PRO A 352 0.56 -2.57 9.34
N ARG A 353 1.46 -1.60 9.39
CA ARG A 353 2.74 -1.70 10.11
C ARG A 353 2.95 -0.49 11.01
N VAL A 354 3.70 -0.70 12.08
CA VAL A 354 4.15 0.40 12.95
C VAL A 354 5.37 1.04 12.31
N HIS A 355 5.37 2.36 12.23
CA HIS A 355 6.50 3.14 11.73
C HIS A 355 7.32 3.64 12.93
N VAL A 356 8.49 3.04 13.11
CA VAL A 356 9.47 3.41 14.15
C VAL A 356 10.75 3.85 13.46
N GLY A 357 11.27 5.01 13.88
CA GLY A 357 12.60 5.51 13.53
C GLY A 357 13.40 5.86 14.78
N TYR A 358 14.60 6.41 14.59
CA TYR A 358 15.50 6.87 15.65
C TYR A 358 15.87 8.34 15.42
N GLY A 359 15.94 9.10 16.51
CA GLY A 359 16.15 10.54 16.51
C GLY A 359 17.61 10.99 16.44
N GLY A 360 18.10 11.29 15.22
CA GLY A 360 18.93 12.47 14.94
C GLY A 360 20.44 12.47 15.30
N THR A 361 21.13 11.35 15.45
CA THR A 361 22.60 11.28 15.60
C THR A 361 23.33 10.86 14.31
N GLU A 362 24.64 11.11 14.22
CA GLU A 362 25.50 10.68 13.10
C GLU A 362 25.55 9.14 12.95
N ALA A 363 25.42 8.43 14.08
CA ALA A 363 25.20 6.99 14.13
C ALA A 363 23.84 6.58 13.51
N ASP A 364 22.81 7.43 13.61
CA ASP A 364 21.51 7.20 12.97
C ASP A 364 21.58 7.37 11.46
N GLU A 365 22.38 8.31 10.94
CA GLU A 365 22.58 8.41 9.49
C GLU A 365 23.32 7.18 8.94
N LEU A 366 24.28 6.66 9.70
CA LEU A 366 25.00 5.43 9.36
C LEU A 366 24.08 4.21 9.41
N LEU A 367 23.28 4.05 10.47
CA LEU A 367 22.27 2.97 10.58
C LEU A 367 21.20 3.08 9.50
N ARG A 368 20.73 4.30 9.16
CA ARG A 368 19.80 4.55 8.04
C ARG A 368 20.38 4.15 6.69
N LYS A 369 21.63 4.52 6.41
CA LYS A 369 22.33 4.11 5.18
C LYS A 369 22.49 2.58 5.11
N ARG A 370 22.68 1.92 6.26
CA ARG A 370 22.79 0.46 6.35
C ARG A 370 21.45 -0.26 6.23
N ASP A 371 20.37 0.23 6.83
CA ASP A 371 19.03 -0.36 6.68
C ASP A 371 18.48 -0.25 5.25
N ALA A 372 18.77 0.88 4.58
CA ALA A 372 18.47 1.05 3.16
C ALA A 372 19.25 0.04 2.30
N GLU A 373 20.54 -0.17 2.60
CA GLU A 373 21.37 -1.14 1.89
C GLU A 373 20.92 -2.59 2.17
N ILE A 374 20.59 -2.94 3.41
CA ILE A 374 20.01 -4.26 3.75
C ILE A 374 18.70 -4.50 3.00
N SER A 375 17.85 -3.48 2.88
CA SER A 375 16.58 -3.59 2.15
C SER A 375 16.81 -3.78 0.65
N ARG A 376 17.77 -3.06 0.06
CA ARG A 376 18.19 -3.22 -1.33
C ARG A 376 18.76 -4.62 -1.58
N LEU A 377 19.67 -5.08 -0.72
CA LEU A 377 20.27 -6.40 -0.81
C LEU A 377 19.22 -7.50 -0.65
N ARG A 378 18.24 -7.35 0.24
CA ARG A 378 17.10 -8.28 0.37
C ARG A 378 16.24 -8.34 -0.89
N GLN A 379 15.99 -7.20 -1.55
CA GLN A 379 15.27 -7.18 -2.82
C GLN A 379 16.07 -7.85 -3.94
N GLN A 380 17.39 -7.62 -4.00
CA GLN A 380 18.26 -8.30 -4.95
C GLN A 380 18.32 -9.81 -4.70
N ILE A 381 18.45 -10.25 -3.45
CA ILE A 381 18.39 -11.67 -3.08
C ILE A 381 17.05 -12.29 -3.46
N ALA A 382 15.93 -11.60 -3.21
CA ALA A 382 14.61 -12.09 -3.60
C ALA A 382 14.50 -12.24 -5.13
N ALA A 383 14.95 -11.25 -5.89
CA ALA A 383 14.95 -11.30 -7.35
C ALA A 383 15.84 -12.41 -7.91
N LEU A 384 17.05 -12.59 -7.34
CA LEU A 384 17.97 -13.67 -7.71
C LEU A 384 17.42 -15.05 -7.32
N THR A 385 16.76 -15.16 -6.18
CA THR A 385 16.10 -16.41 -5.75
C THR A 385 14.94 -16.76 -6.67
N ASP A 386 14.11 -15.77 -7.03
CA ASP A 386 13.01 -15.97 -7.99
C ASP A 386 13.52 -16.38 -9.38
N ALA A 387 14.63 -15.78 -9.83
CA ALA A 387 15.29 -16.13 -11.08
C ALA A 387 15.89 -17.55 -11.04
N ALA A 388 16.54 -17.92 -9.94
CA ALA A 388 17.08 -19.27 -9.73
C ALA A 388 15.97 -20.32 -9.67
N ASP A 389 14.86 -20.02 -9.00
CA ASP A 389 13.69 -20.91 -8.95
C ASP A 389 13.00 -21.03 -10.32
N ALA A 390 12.97 -19.95 -11.12
CA ALA A 390 12.47 -19.98 -12.49
C ALA A 390 13.35 -20.87 -13.38
N ALA A 391 14.67 -20.70 -13.32
CA ALA A 391 15.63 -21.53 -14.03
C ALA A 391 15.56 -23.01 -13.60
N ALA A 392 15.39 -23.29 -12.31
CA ALA A 392 15.23 -24.65 -11.80
C ALA A 392 13.94 -25.32 -12.31
N ARG A 393 12.83 -24.58 -12.38
CA ARG A 393 11.57 -25.08 -12.96
C ARG A 393 11.69 -25.34 -14.46
N GLU A 394 12.35 -24.45 -15.18
CA GLU A 394 12.61 -24.62 -16.61
C GLU A 394 13.50 -25.86 -16.84
N ASN A 395 14.58 -26.01 -16.07
CA ASN A 395 15.46 -27.19 -16.09
C ASN A 395 14.71 -28.51 -15.78
N GLN A 396 13.81 -28.50 -14.79
CA GLN A 396 12.99 -29.66 -14.46
C GLN A 396 11.99 -30.01 -15.57
N THR A 397 11.45 -29.00 -16.26
CA THR A 397 10.57 -29.19 -17.42
C THR A 397 11.34 -29.80 -18.59
N TYR A 398 12.54 -29.30 -18.88
CA TYR A 398 13.46 -29.86 -19.86
C TYR A 398 13.83 -31.32 -19.55
N LYS A 399 14.15 -31.64 -18.29
CA LYS A 399 14.38 -33.02 -17.85
C LYS A 399 13.15 -33.92 -18.00
N SER A 400 11.93 -33.39 -17.86
CA SER A 400 10.73 -34.20 -18.09
C SER A 400 10.40 -34.41 -19.57
N LEU A 401 10.78 -33.46 -20.44
CA LEU A 401 10.59 -33.58 -21.90
C LEU A 401 11.69 -34.41 -22.58
N TYR A 402 12.91 -34.41 -22.03
CA TYR A 402 14.11 -34.91 -22.72
C TYR A 402 15.07 -35.73 -21.84
N GLY A 403 14.72 -35.99 -20.56
CA GLY A 403 15.66 -36.55 -19.57
C GLY A 403 15.70 -38.08 -19.46
N GLU A 404 14.86 -38.80 -20.19
CA GLU A 404 15.05 -40.24 -20.42
C GLU A 404 15.09 -40.43 -21.94
N LEU A 405 16.23 -40.91 -22.45
CA LEU A 405 16.30 -41.42 -23.83
C LEU A 405 15.34 -42.61 -23.89
N PRO A 406 14.37 -42.64 -24.83
CA PRO A 406 13.50 -43.80 -25.01
C PRO A 406 14.36 -45.07 -25.19
N GLU A 407 13.95 -46.24 -24.69
CA GLU A 407 14.70 -47.51 -24.86
C GLU A 407 15.10 -47.75 -26.33
N GLU A 408 14.27 -47.30 -27.27
CA GLU A 408 14.52 -47.33 -28.72
C GLU A 408 15.78 -46.54 -29.15
N ALA A 409 16.14 -45.46 -28.44
CA ALA A 409 17.34 -44.65 -28.70
C ALA A 409 18.63 -45.27 -28.11
N GLU A 410 18.53 -46.01 -27.00
CA GLU A 410 19.65 -46.80 -26.48
C GLU A 410 19.96 -48.01 -27.38
N ASP A 411 18.92 -48.68 -27.88
CA ASP A 411 19.05 -49.76 -28.86
C ASP A 411 19.64 -49.27 -30.19
N LEU A 412 19.20 -48.09 -30.69
CA LEU A 412 19.77 -47.44 -31.87
C LEU A 412 21.23 -46.99 -31.66
N ALA A 413 21.61 -46.51 -30.47
CA ALA A 413 23.00 -46.16 -30.16
C ALA A 413 23.91 -47.40 -30.13
N ARG A 414 23.38 -48.53 -29.66
CA ARG A 414 24.07 -49.82 -29.67
C ARG A 414 24.22 -50.38 -31.09
N GLU A 415 23.20 -50.25 -31.94
CA GLU A 415 23.26 -50.61 -33.37
C GLU A 415 24.23 -49.70 -34.15
N ALA A 416 24.32 -48.43 -33.77
CA ALA A 416 25.22 -47.44 -34.36
C ALA A 416 26.70 -47.64 -33.96
N SER A 417 26.96 -48.26 -32.80
CA SER A 417 28.31 -48.71 -32.40
C SER A 417 28.86 -49.82 -33.30
N GLU A 418 28.00 -50.57 -33.99
CA GLU A 418 28.38 -51.71 -34.84
C GLU A 418 28.50 -51.33 -36.34
N ARG A 419 28.14 -50.11 -36.74
CA ARG A 419 28.31 -49.58 -38.12
C ARG A 419 29.27 -48.38 -38.15
N PRO A 420 30.39 -48.41 -38.89
CA PRO A 420 31.49 -47.42 -38.72
C PRO A 420 31.22 -45.99 -39.20
N LYS A 421 30.01 -45.67 -39.67
CA LYS A 421 29.67 -44.33 -40.19
C LYS A 421 28.22 -43.98 -39.86
N LEU A 422 27.99 -43.43 -38.66
CA LEU A 422 26.75 -42.68 -38.44
C LEU A 422 26.69 -41.48 -39.41
N PRO A 423 25.50 -41.09 -39.88
CA PRO A 423 25.31 -39.84 -40.59
C PRO A 423 25.87 -38.66 -39.78
N GLN A 424 26.58 -37.75 -40.44
CA GLN A 424 27.26 -36.60 -39.82
C GLN A 424 26.35 -35.74 -38.90
N GLN A 425 25.04 -35.79 -39.13
CA GLN A 425 24.03 -35.11 -38.33
C GLN A 425 23.83 -35.75 -36.95
N PHE A 426 23.90 -37.08 -36.82
CA PHE A 426 23.79 -37.79 -35.54
C PHE A 426 25.04 -37.61 -34.67
N GLN A 427 26.23 -37.60 -35.28
CA GLN A 427 27.48 -37.30 -34.58
C GLN A 427 27.44 -35.89 -33.96
N LYS A 428 26.93 -34.90 -34.70
CA LYS A 428 26.73 -33.54 -34.20
C LYS A 428 25.70 -33.46 -33.07
N ALA A 429 24.65 -34.29 -33.09
CA ALA A 429 23.64 -34.33 -32.03
C ALA A 429 24.18 -34.94 -30.72
N LEU A 430 25.00 -36.00 -30.80
CA LEU A 430 25.67 -36.57 -29.63
C LEU A 430 26.74 -35.63 -29.04
N GLU A 431 27.51 -34.95 -29.89
CA GLU A 431 28.41 -33.86 -29.47
C GLU A 431 27.64 -32.75 -28.75
N TYR A 432 26.50 -32.33 -29.32
CA TYR A 432 25.61 -31.31 -28.76
C TYR A 432 25.04 -31.69 -27.39
N CYS A 433 24.59 -32.94 -27.21
CA CYS A 433 24.12 -33.45 -25.92
C CYS A 433 25.24 -33.47 -24.87
N SER A 434 26.46 -33.89 -25.23
CA SER A 434 27.58 -33.91 -24.28
C SER A 434 28.02 -32.51 -23.82
N ILE A 435 27.98 -31.52 -24.73
CA ILE A 435 28.29 -30.12 -24.42
C ILE A 435 27.23 -29.53 -23.48
N LEU A 436 25.94 -29.78 -23.77
CA LEU A 436 24.84 -29.33 -22.92
C LEU A 436 24.85 -29.98 -21.53
N GLU A 437 25.18 -31.28 -21.43
CA GLU A 437 25.31 -31.95 -20.14
C GLU A 437 26.44 -31.34 -19.30
N ALA A 438 27.58 -31.04 -19.91
CA ALA A 438 28.70 -30.38 -19.25
C ALA A 438 28.35 -28.96 -18.78
N GLU A 439 27.65 -28.18 -19.61
CA GLU A 439 27.19 -26.82 -19.28
C GLU A 439 26.11 -26.83 -18.18
N VAL A 440 25.15 -27.74 -18.23
CA VAL A 440 24.12 -27.90 -17.19
C VAL A 440 24.74 -28.36 -15.87
N PHE A 441 25.74 -29.23 -15.91
CA PHE A 441 26.50 -29.63 -14.72
C PHE A 441 27.28 -28.46 -14.10
N ALA A 442 27.91 -27.62 -14.93
CA ALA A 442 28.60 -26.41 -14.48
C ALA A 442 27.64 -25.41 -13.80
N ILE A 443 26.50 -25.11 -14.44
CA ILE A 443 25.46 -24.23 -13.89
C ILE A 443 24.88 -24.81 -12.59
N SER A 444 24.68 -26.13 -12.50
CA SER A 444 24.17 -26.79 -11.29
C SER A 444 25.13 -26.66 -10.12
N ASN A 445 26.44 -26.80 -10.36
CA ASN A 445 27.46 -26.63 -9.32
C ASN A 445 27.60 -25.17 -8.89
N GLU A 446 27.56 -24.21 -9.82
CA GLU A 446 27.55 -22.78 -9.48
C GLU A 446 26.29 -22.40 -8.67
N ALA A 447 25.12 -22.93 -9.02
CA ALA A 447 23.89 -22.70 -8.26
C ALA A 447 23.90 -23.33 -6.84
N LYS A 448 24.69 -24.39 -6.62
CA LYS A 448 24.92 -24.94 -5.27
C LYS A 448 25.85 -24.04 -4.46
N LEU A 449 26.92 -23.53 -5.08
CA LEU A 449 27.84 -22.58 -4.45
C LEU A 449 27.13 -21.28 -4.07
N VAL A 450 26.26 -20.76 -4.94
CA VAL A 450 25.44 -19.57 -4.65
C VAL A 450 24.47 -19.82 -3.48
N ARG A 451 23.83 -21.00 -3.41
CA ARG A 451 22.95 -21.35 -2.29
C ARG A 451 23.70 -21.44 -0.96
N HIS A 452 24.84 -22.12 -0.94
CA HIS A 452 25.67 -22.22 0.25
C HIS A 452 26.12 -20.85 0.75
N ALA A 453 26.63 -20.00 -0.15
CA ALA A 453 27.05 -18.65 0.19
C ALA A 453 25.85 -17.75 0.61
N THR A 454 24.64 -17.98 0.08
CA THR A 454 23.43 -17.28 0.51
C THR A 454 23.01 -17.70 1.93
N ASP A 455 23.13 -18.98 2.27
CA ASP A 455 22.84 -19.49 3.61
C ASP A 455 23.89 -19.03 4.63
N GLU A 456 25.17 -18.95 4.25
CA GLU A 456 26.22 -18.33 5.07
C GLU A 456 25.95 -16.85 5.33
N VAL A 457 25.56 -16.08 4.31
CA VAL A 457 25.16 -14.66 4.45
C VAL A 457 23.93 -14.54 5.34
N ARG A 458 22.94 -15.44 5.21
CA ARG A 458 21.74 -15.46 6.06
C ARG A 458 22.09 -15.75 7.52
N ALA A 459 22.95 -16.74 7.77
CA ALA A 459 23.46 -17.04 9.11
C ALA A 459 24.24 -15.86 9.70
N HIS A 460 25.03 -15.16 8.87
CA HIS A 460 25.74 -13.94 9.27
C HIS A 460 24.79 -12.78 9.61
N ILE A 461 23.70 -12.58 8.86
CA ILE A 461 22.70 -11.55 9.15
C ILE A 461 21.99 -11.82 10.49
N VAL A 462 21.67 -13.09 10.78
CA VAL A 462 21.08 -13.48 12.08
C VAL A 462 22.07 -13.23 13.21
N SER A 463 23.32 -13.67 13.04
CA SER A 463 24.41 -13.43 14.00
C SER A 463 24.67 -11.93 14.25
N GLN A 464 24.66 -11.11 13.18
CA GLN A 464 24.77 -9.65 13.30
C GLN A 464 23.62 -9.06 14.11
N ARG A 465 22.37 -9.49 13.86
CA ARG A 465 21.20 -9.02 14.62
C ARG A 465 21.36 -9.25 16.13
N ASP A 466 21.93 -10.39 16.51
CA ASP A 466 22.12 -10.76 17.90
C ASP A 466 23.26 -9.94 18.54
N VAL A 467 24.38 -9.73 17.85
CA VAL A 467 25.48 -8.84 18.28
C VAL A 467 25.01 -7.38 18.41
N PHE A 468 24.17 -6.90 17.48
CA PHE A 468 23.54 -5.58 17.60
C PHE A 468 22.53 -5.52 18.75
N GLY A 469 21.91 -6.64 19.11
CA GLY A 469 21.08 -6.77 20.31
C GLY A 469 21.90 -6.61 21.59
N GLU A 470 23.08 -7.22 21.66
CA GLU A 470 24.01 -7.10 22.78
C GLU A 470 24.58 -5.68 22.93
N ALA A 471 25.01 -5.06 21.82
CA ALA A 471 25.43 -3.65 21.80
C ALA A 471 24.32 -2.73 22.32
N ARG A 472 23.07 -2.97 21.90
CA ARG A 472 21.89 -2.23 22.36
C ARG A 472 21.64 -2.41 23.86
N TYR A 473 21.86 -3.61 24.38
CA TYR A 473 21.70 -3.89 25.81
C TYR A 473 22.78 -3.19 26.64
N ALA A 474 24.04 -3.22 26.19
CA ALA A 474 25.17 -2.54 26.85
C ALA A 474 25.00 -1.02 26.89
N LEU A 475 24.63 -0.39 25.75
CA LEU A 475 24.34 1.05 25.68
C LEU A 475 23.13 1.45 26.55
N SER A 476 22.09 0.60 26.58
CA SER A 476 20.90 0.82 27.42
C SER A 476 21.21 0.67 28.91
N ARG A 477 22.21 -0.13 29.28
CA ARG A 477 22.72 -0.25 30.67
C ARG A 477 23.55 0.97 31.06
N ALA A 478 24.38 1.47 30.14
CA ALA A 478 25.17 2.69 30.29
C ALA A 478 24.28 3.91 30.61
N ALA A 479 23.22 4.09 29.82
CA ALA A 479 22.28 5.20 29.95
C ALA A 479 21.50 5.18 31.27
N ARG A 480 21.34 3.99 31.88
CA ARG A 480 20.71 3.80 33.19
C ARG A 480 21.65 4.07 34.37
N SER A 481 22.97 4.07 34.16
CA SER A 481 23.94 4.39 35.21
C SER A 481 24.12 5.91 35.35
N GLY A 482 24.05 6.40 36.59
CA GLY A 482 24.25 7.82 36.93
C GLY A 482 25.72 8.22 37.10
N GLU A 483 26.64 7.25 37.06
CA GLU A 483 28.07 7.48 37.26
C GLU A 483 28.79 7.63 35.92
N GLU A 484 29.51 8.74 35.75
CA GLU A 484 30.29 9.09 34.55
C GLU A 484 31.24 7.96 34.11
N GLY A 485 31.87 7.27 35.09
CA GLY A 485 32.80 6.17 34.83
C GLY A 485 32.12 4.92 34.25
N ALA A 486 30.87 4.62 34.65
CA ALA A 486 30.10 3.51 34.11
C ALA A 486 29.60 3.79 32.68
N ARG A 487 29.32 5.06 32.36
CA ARG A 487 29.02 5.50 30.99
C ARG A 487 30.24 5.38 30.07
N GLN A 488 31.42 5.79 30.52
CA GLN A 488 32.65 5.67 29.75
C GLN A 488 33.05 4.22 29.51
N ALA A 489 32.94 3.35 30.51
CA ALA A 489 33.21 1.92 30.37
C ALA A 489 32.28 1.25 29.36
N ALA A 490 30.97 1.55 29.41
CA ALA A 490 30.00 0.97 28.49
C ALA A 490 30.03 1.60 27.08
N ALA A 491 30.50 2.84 26.94
CA ALA A 491 30.82 3.43 25.64
C ALA A 491 32.02 2.73 24.99
N GLY A 492 33.06 2.41 25.78
CA GLY A 492 34.19 1.58 25.32
C GLY A 492 33.77 0.17 24.90
N GLU A 493 32.91 -0.48 25.69
CA GLU A 493 32.32 -1.78 25.37
C GLU A 493 31.49 -1.73 24.07
N ALA A 494 30.72 -0.66 23.86
CA ALA A 494 29.95 -0.46 22.63
C ALA A 494 30.85 -0.19 21.41
N ASP A 495 31.94 0.56 21.56
CA ASP A 495 32.91 0.81 20.48
C ASP A 495 33.65 -0.47 20.08
N GLU A 496 34.00 -1.34 21.02
CA GLU A 496 34.57 -2.66 20.73
C GLU A 496 33.59 -3.56 19.98
N ILE A 497 32.32 -3.60 20.41
CA ILE A 497 31.27 -4.39 19.74
C ILE A 497 31.00 -3.84 18.33
N LEU A 498 31.00 -2.51 18.16
CA LEU A 498 30.84 -1.86 16.86
C LEU A 498 32.04 -2.10 15.94
N ALA A 499 33.27 -2.13 16.46
CA ALA A 499 34.47 -2.50 15.71
C ALA A 499 34.39 -3.96 15.23
N MET A 500 33.94 -4.87 16.10
CA MET A 500 33.71 -6.28 15.73
C MET A 500 32.60 -6.42 14.66
N ALA A 501 31.54 -5.61 14.73
CA ALA A 501 30.50 -5.57 13.71
C ALA A 501 30.99 -5.02 12.36
N ARG A 502 31.88 -4.02 12.36
CA ARG A 502 32.55 -3.49 11.16
C ARG A 502 33.40 -4.56 10.49
N TRP A 503 34.26 -5.23 11.25
CA TRP A 503 35.12 -6.31 10.75
C TRP A 503 34.30 -7.46 10.12
N ARG A 504 33.23 -7.91 10.80
CA ARG A 504 32.34 -8.96 10.25
C ARG A 504 31.60 -8.50 9.00
N SER A 505 31.24 -7.22 8.90
CA SER A 505 30.60 -6.67 7.68
C SER A 505 31.55 -6.65 6.49
N GLU A 506 32.83 -6.40 6.71
CA GLU A 506 33.85 -6.52 5.66
C GLU A 506 34.05 -7.97 5.21
N GLU A 507 34.00 -8.93 6.12
CA GLU A 507 34.05 -10.37 5.78
C GLU A 507 32.82 -10.81 4.97
N VAL A 508 31.62 -10.31 5.28
CA VAL A 508 30.41 -10.53 4.47
C VAL A 508 30.59 -9.93 3.07
N LEU A 509 31.11 -8.71 2.95
CA LEU A 509 31.38 -8.08 1.65
C LEU A 509 32.44 -8.82 0.84
N LYS A 510 33.47 -9.41 1.48
CA LYS A 510 34.45 -10.28 0.82
C LYS A 510 33.77 -11.55 0.31
N SER A 511 32.84 -12.13 1.08
CA SER A 511 32.07 -13.33 0.72
C SER A 511 31.00 -13.07 -0.37
N LEU A 512 30.56 -11.82 -0.54
CA LEU A 512 29.63 -11.39 -1.60
C LEU A 512 30.29 -11.17 -2.97
N ARG A 513 31.62 -10.96 -3.04
CA ARG A 513 32.33 -10.76 -4.32
C ARG A 513 32.31 -12.01 -5.23
N PRO A 514 32.52 -13.24 -4.73
CA PRO A 514 32.31 -14.46 -5.51
C PRO A 514 30.87 -14.62 -5.99
N LEU A 515 29.88 -14.23 -5.18
CA LEU A 515 28.45 -14.29 -5.50
C LEU A 515 28.06 -13.36 -6.66
N ALA A 516 28.57 -12.13 -6.68
CA ALA A 516 28.35 -11.19 -7.78
C ALA A 516 28.99 -11.68 -9.10
N ARG A 517 30.16 -12.34 -9.02
CA ARG A 517 30.82 -12.96 -10.18
C ARG A 517 30.06 -14.19 -10.68
N ALA A 518 29.59 -15.04 -9.78
CA ALA A 518 28.77 -16.21 -10.12
C ALA A 518 27.41 -15.81 -10.72
N ALA A 519 26.76 -14.77 -10.20
CA ALA A 519 25.51 -14.26 -10.78
C ALA A 519 25.69 -13.75 -12.21
N PHE A 520 26.79 -13.05 -12.49
CA PHE A 520 27.13 -12.60 -13.84
C PHE A 520 27.46 -13.77 -14.78
N ALA A 521 28.16 -14.80 -14.28
CA ALA A 521 28.44 -16.02 -15.04
C ALA A 521 27.15 -16.81 -15.38
N ILE A 522 26.21 -16.91 -14.43
CA ILE A 522 24.90 -17.56 -14.63
C ILE A 522 24.04 -16.78 -15.65
N GLU A 523 24.02 -15.44 -15.57
CA GLU A 523 23.31 -14.61 -16.56
C GLU A 523 23.93 -14.72 -17.97
N ALA A 524 25.26 -14.76 -18.05
CA ALA A 524 25.98 -14.93 -19.32
C ALA A 524 25.72 -16.33 -19.92
N ALA A 525 25.82 -17.38 -19.10
CA ALA A 525 25.54 -18.75 -19.53
C ALA A 525 24.08 -18.90 -19.98
N ALA A 526 23.11 -18.37 -19.23
CA ALA A 526 21.68 -18.41 -19.60
C ALA A 526 21.36 -17.62 -20.88
N ALA A 527 22.10 -16.53 -21.14
CA ALA A 527 22.00 -15.77 -22.39
C ALA A 527 22.58 -16.56 -23.58
N GLU A 528 23.70 -17.27 -23.38
CA GLU A 528 24.26 -18.19 -24.39
C GLU A 528 23.33 -19.38 -24.66
N THR A 529 22.72 -20.00 -23.64
CA THR A 529 21.76 -21.10 -23.83
C THR A 529 20.49 -20.63 -24.57
N LYS A 530 20.01 -19.40 -24.34
CA LYS A 530 18.90 -18.80 -25.10
C LYS A 530 19.28 -18.47 -26.54
N SER A 531 20.48 -17.96 -26.76
CA SER A 531 21.05 -17.69 -28.08
C SER A 531 21.22 -18.98 -28.90
N PHE A 532 21.71 -20.04 -28.27
CA PHE A 532 21.89 -21.36 -28.89
C PHE A 532 20.56 -22.09 -29.10
N GLY A 533 19.67 -22.08 -28.10
CA GLY A 533 18.30 -22.63 -28.21
C GLY A 533 17.48 -21.94 -29.30
N GLY A 534 17.64 -20.62 -29.48
CA GLY A 534 17.01 -19.86 -30.56
C GLY A 534 17.49 -20.24 -31.97
N ARG A 535 18.68 -20.82 -32.13
CA ARG A 535 19.17 -21.33 -33.43
C ARG A 535 18.57 -22.69 -33.82
N TYR A 536 18.06 -23.45 -32.84
CA TYR A 536 17.51 -24.80 -33.03
C TYR A 536 16.02 -24.91 -32.66
N HIS A 537 15.39 -23.82 -32.21
CA HIS A 537 13.96 -23.73 -31.88
C HIS A 537 13.01 -23.62 -33.08
N ASN A 538 13.51 -23.72 -34.32
CA ASN A 538 12.62 -23.86 -35.47
C ASN A 538 12.11 -25.32 -35.52
N PRO A 539 10.80 -25.59 -35.34
CA PRO A 539 10.26 -26.95 -35.38
C PRO A 539 10.50 -27.67 -36.71
N GLU A 540 10.81 -26.91 -37.77
CA GLU A 540 11.16 -27.43 -39.09
C GLU A 540 12.62 -27.91 -39.20
N ASN A 541 13.52 -27.52 -38.27
CA ASN A 541 14.92 -27.93 -38.24
C ASN A 541 15.25 -28.86 -37.06
N ASP A 542 14.23 -29.35 -36.35
CA ASP A 542 14.37 -30.37 -35.32
C ASP A 542 14.76 -31.71 -35.98
N PRO A 543 16.01 -32.19 -35.77
CA PRO A 543 16.51 -33.38 -36.44
C PRO A 543 15.71 -34.64 -36.08
N PHE A 544 15.12 -34.69 -34.88
CA PHE A 544 14.33 -35.83 -34.42
C PHE A 544 12.94 -35.87 -35.06
N ARG A 545 12.32 -34.71 -35.28
CA ARG A 545 11.02 -34.59 -35.98
C ARG A 545 11.13 -34.87 -37.47
N GLN A 546 12.20 -34.39 -38.11
CA GLN A 546 12.48 -34.69 -39.52
C GLN A 546 12.72 -36.19 -39.73
N HIS A 547 13.38 -36.87 -38.78
CA HIS A 547 13.58 -38.32 -38.86
C HIS A 547 12.30 -39.12 -38.64
N GLN A 548 11.44 -38.75 -37.68
CA GLN A 548 10.12 -39.38 -37.51
C GLN A 548 9.24 -39.29 -38.77
N GLN A 549 9.31 -38.18 -39.51
CA GLN A 549 8.59 -38.03 -40.78
C GLN A 549 9.17 -38.89 -41.91
N VAL A 550 10.50 -39.09 -41.95
CA VAL A 550 11.16 -39.95 -42.94
C VAL A 550 10.91 -41.43 -42.63
N VAL A 551 10.90 -41.82 -41.35
CA VAL A 551 10.63 -43.20 -40.91
C VAL A 551 9.16 -43.59 -41.06
N GLN A 552 8.22 -42.63 -41.00
CA GLN A 552 6.80 -42.88 -41.29
C GLN A 552 6.46 -42.89 -42.80
N ALA A 553 7.36 -42.39 -43.66
CA ALA A 553 7.17 -42.32 -45.11
C ALA A 553 7.82 -43.49 -45.88
N VAL A 554 8.52 -44.38 -45.18
CA VAL A 554 9.10 -45.65 -45.66
C VAL A 554 8.34 -46.78 -45.00
#